data_AF-A0A0S8APE9-F1
#
_entry.id   AF-A0A0S8APE9-F1
#
_cell.length_a   1.000
_cell.length_b   1.000
_cell.length_c   1.000
_cell.angle_alpha   90.00
_cell.angle_beta   90.00
_cell.angle_gamma   90.00
#
_symmetry.space_group_name_H-M   'P 1'
#
loop_
_entity.id
_entity.type
_entity.pdbx_description
1 polymer ?
#
loop_
_entity_poly.entity_id
_entity_poly.type
_entity_poly.pdbx_seq_one_letter_code
_entity_poly.pdbx_strand_id
1 'polypeptide(L)' 'MLRTILGYAVLAVVGIVALKLLFGLLSIAFSLFWALLWLAFLGFIFYLILKVISPKTAQRVRDSIKMPER' A
#
# COMPACT_ATOMS: atom_id res chain seq x y z
N MET A 1 24.05 37.28 17.36
CA MET A 1 23.39 35.99 17.69
C MET A 1 22.16 35.73 16.83
N LEU A 2 21.21 36.68 16.69
CA LEU A 2 20.05 36.56 15.77
C LEU A 2 20.42 36.23 14.31
N ARG A 3 21.48 36.82 13.77
CA ARG A 3 21.97 36.54 12.41
C ARG A 3 22.44 35.08 12.21
N THR A 4 23.01 34.48 13.25
CA THR A 4 23.46 33.07 13.22
C THR A 4 22.26 32.13 13.33
N ILE A 5 21.30 32.43 14.21
CA ILE A 5 20.04 31.68 14.37
C ILE A 5 19.24 31.69 13.06
N LEU A 6 19.15 32.84 12.38
CA LEU A 6 18.49 32.94 11.08
C LEU A 6 19.17 32.08 10.00
N GLY A 7 20.50 32.03 9.97
CA GLY A 7 21.25 31.17 9.05
C GLY A 7 20.96 29.68 9.28
N TYR A 8 20.95 29.23 10.54
CA TYR A 8 20.58 27.86 10.88
C TYR A 8 19.11 27.55 10.60
N ALA A 9 18.20 28.52 10.78
CA ALA A 9 16.79 28.35 10.47
C ALA A 9 16.56 28.08 8.98
N VAL A 10 17.25 28.81 8.10
CA VAL A 10 17.17 28.59 6.64
C VAL A 10 17.72 27.22 6.27
N LEU A 11 18.88 26.83 6.80
CA LEU A 11 19.46 25.51 6.56
C LEU A 11 18.57 24.37 7.07
N ALA A 12 17.92 24.55 8.22
CA ALA A 12 16.99 23.57 8.77
C ALA A 12 15.77 23.39 7.86
N VAL A 13 15.20 24.48 7.35
CA VAL A 13 14.09 24.41 6.39
C VAL A 13 14.51 23.68 5.12
N VAL A 14 15.68 24.00 4.56
CA VAL A 14 16.22 23.31 3.38
C VAL A 14 16.44 21.82 3.65
N GLY A 15 17.01 21.48 4.82
CA GLY A 15 17.22 20.09 5.24
C GLY A 15 15.91 19.32 5.37
N ILE A 16 14.87 19.92 5.95
CA ILE A 16 13.54 19.31 6.07
C ILE A 16 12.91 19.09 4.69
N VAL A 17 13.07 20.05 3.76
CA VAL A 17 12.56 19.90 2.39
C VAL A 17 13.28 18.77 1.65
N ALA A 18 14.60 18.69 1.75
CA ALA A 18 15.38 17.61 1.17
C ALA A 18 14.99 16.25 1.75
N LEU A 19 14.81 16.17 3.08
CA LEU A 19 14.40 14.95 3.76
C LEU A 19 12.99 14.52 3.35
N LYS A 20 12.06 15.47 3.24
CA LYS A 20 10.71 15.22 2.71
C LYS A 20 10.73 14.69 1.28
N LEU A 21 11.66 15.16 0.44
CA LEU A 21 11.79 14.68 -0.93
C LEU A 21 12.25 13.22 -0.98
N LEU A 22 13.24 12.87 -0.16
CA LEU A 22 13.76 11.50 -0.04
C LEU A 22 12.71 10.54 0.53
N PHE A 23 12.07 10.91 1.64
CA PHE A 23 11.00 10.12 2.23
C PHE A 23 9.75 10.07 1.34
N GLY A 24 9.47 11.11 0.57
CA GLY A 24 8.41 11.14 -0.43
C GLY A 24 8.64 10.08 -1.51
N LEU A 25 9.85 10.03 -2.07
CA LEU A 25 10.19 9.04 -3.09
C LEU A 25 10.13 7.61 -2.53
N LEU A 26 10.62 7.40 -1.30
CA LEU A 26 10.50 6.11 -0.62
C LEU A 26 9.03 5.76 -0.32
N SER A 27 8.22 6.74 0.07
CA SER A 27 6.80 6.55 0.39
C SER A 27 5.98 6.10 -0.81
N ILE A 28 6.37 6.43 -2.05
CA ILE A 28 5.68 5.97 -3.26
C ILE A 28 5.77 4.45 -3.37
N ALA A 29 6.97 3.88 -3.17
CA ALA A 29 7.17 2.44 -3.19
C ALA A 29 6.39 1.73 -2.07
N PHE A 30 6.44 2.27 -0.86
CA PHE A 30 5.68 1.75 0.28
C PHE A 30 4.17 1.88 0.09
N SER A 31 3.69 2.99 -0.48
CA SER A 31 2.26 3.22 -0.75
C SER A 31 1.74 2.25 -1.79
N LEU A 32 2.54 1.94 -2.83
CA LEU A 32 2.16 0.96 -3.83
C LEU A 32 2.09 -0.44 -3.20
N PHE A 33 3.09 -0.82 -2.42
CA PHE A 33 3.08 -2.10 -1.69
C PHE A 33 1.87 -2.22 -0.77
N TRP A 34 1.57 -1.16 -0.01
CA TRP A 34 0.42 -1.12 0.89
C TRP A 34 -0.92 -1.19 0.14
N ALA A 35 -1.04 -0.48 -0.99
CA ALA A 35 -2.22 -0.51 -1.84
C ALA A 35 -2.48 -1.92 -2.41
N LEU A 36 -1.43 -2.61 -2.87
CA LEU A 36 -1.52 -4.00 -3.31
C LEU A 36 -1.94 -4.94 -2.18
N LEU A 37 -1.34 -4.78 -0.99
CA LEU A 37 -1.73 -5.55 0.20
C LEU A 37 -3.19 -5.33 0.55
N TRP A 38 -3.65 -4.08 0.51
CA TRP A 38 -5.03 -3.71 0.80
C TRP A 38 -6.00 -4.32 -0.19
N LEU A 39 -5.67 -4.30 -1.48
CA LEU A 39 -6.48 -4.91 -2.53
C LEU A 39 -6.58 -6.43 -2.35
N ALA A 40 -5.45 -7.09 -2.05
CA ALA A 40 -5.41 -8.52 -1.77
C ALA A 40 -6.22 -8.87 -0.50
N PHE A 41 -6.10 -8.05 0.55
CA PHE A 41 -6.85 -8.20 1.79
C PHE A 41 -8.35 -8.06 1.56
N LEU A 42 -8.77 -7.08 0.76
CA LEU A 42 -10.17 -6.89 0.42
C LEU A 42 -10.71 -8.07 -0.39
N GLY A 43 -9.95 -8.59 -1.37
CA GLY A 43 -10.28 -9.81 -2.11
C GLY A 43 -10.43 -11.03 -1.19
N PHE A 44 -9.57 -11.15 -0.18
CA PHE A 44 -9.65 -12.20 0.83
C PHE A 44 -10.90 -12.07 1.71
N ILE A 45 -11.24 -10.85 2.14
CA ILE A 45 -12.47 -10.58 2.88
C ILE A 45 -13.69 -10.95 2.04
N PHE A 46 -13.75 -10.53 0.77
CA PHE A 46 -14.85 -10.91 -0.13
C PHE A 46 -14.95 -12.42 -0.30
N TYR A 47 -13.82 -13.13 -0.43
CA TYR A 47 -13.79 -14.60 -0.47
C TYR A 47 -14.32 -15.21 0.83
N LEU A 48 -13.92 -14.69 1.99
CA LEU A 48 -14.44 -15.16 3.28
C LEU A 48 -15.94 -14.91 3.41
N ILE A 49 -16.43 -13.73 3.04
CA ILE A 49 -17.87 -13.41 3.05
C ILE A 49 -18.63 -14.37 2.13
N LEU A 50 -18.16 -14.59 0.89
CA LEU A 50 -18.74 -15.56 -0.04
C LEU A 50 -18.73 -16.97 0.54
N LYS A 51 -17.64 -17.38 1.19
CA LYS A 51 -17.50 -18.70 1.80
C LYS A 51 -18.44 -18.89 3.00
N VAL A 52 -18.65 -17.85 3.80
CA VAL A 52 -19.53 -17.87 4.98
C VAL A 52 -21.01 -17.85 4.57
N ILE A 53 -21.39 -17.02 3.59
CA ILE A 53 -22.79 -16.88 3.15
C ILE A 53 -23.19 -18.04 2.22
N SER A 54 -22.28 -18.53 1.38
CA SER A 54 -22.62 -19.51 0.33
C SER A 54 -21.45 -20.47 0.01
N PRO A 55 -21.27 -21.55 0.79
CA PRO A 55 -20.20 -22.54 0.56
C PRO A 55 -20.28 -23.21 -0.81
N LYS A 56 -21.47 -23.26 -1.44
CA LYS A 56 -21.66 -23.80 -2.79
C LYS A 56 -21.02 -22.93 -3.89
N THR A 57 -20.88 -21.62 -3.69
CA THR A 57 -20.25 -20.72 -4.66
C THR A 57 -18.73 -20.87 -4.64
N ALA A 58 -18.14 -21.14 -3.48
CA ALA A 58 -16.72 -21.43 -3.35
C ALA A 58 -16.30 -22.73 -4.09
N GLN A 59 -17.19 -23.73 -4.16
CA GLN A 59 -16.96 -24.93 -4.97
C GLN A 59 -16.95 -24.62 -6.47
N ARG A 60 -17.92 -23.85 -6.97
CA ARG A 60 -17.97 -23.47 -8.40
C ARG A 60 -16.75 -22.67 -8.88
N VAL A 61 -16.24 -21.73 -8.08
CA VAL A 61 -15.02 -20.97 -8.44
C VAL A 61 -13.79 -21.87 -8.50
N ARG A 62 -13.69 -22.86 -7.60
CA ARG A 62 -12.60 -23.84 -7.59
C ARG A 62 -12.70 -24.84 -8.75
N ASP A 63 -13.90 -25.13 -9.22
CA ASP A 63 -14.13 -25.91 -10.44
C ASP A 63 -13.82 -25.11 -11.71
N SER A 64 -14.10 -23.80 -11.73
CA SER A 64 -13.78 -22.93 -12.89
C SER A 64 -12.29 -22.61 -13.04
N ILE A 65 -11.50 -22.62 -11.96
CA ILE A 65 -10.04 -22.36 -12.00
C ILE A 65 -9.26 -23.63 -12.38
N LYS A 66 -9.83 -24.83 -12.18
CA LYS A 66 -9.15 -26.11 -12.39
C LYS A 66 -9.12 -26.62 -13.85
N MET A 67 -9.78 -25.98 -14.80
CA MET A 67 -9.76 -26.38 -16.21
C MET A 67 -9.72 -25.13 -17.10
N PRO A 68 -8.84 -25.07 -18.12
CA PRO A 68 -8.62 -26.15 -19.07
C PRO A 68 -7.13 -26.54 -19.21
N GLU A 69 -6.78 -27.75 -18.77
CA GLU A 69 -5.78 -28.52 -19.51
C GLU A 69 -6.48 -29.14 -20.72
N ARG A 70 -6.18 -28.57 -21.88
CA ARG A 70 -6.12 -29.31 -23.14
C ARG A 70 -4.77 -29.00 -23.78
#